data_AF-A0A914Z882-F1
#
_entry.id   AF-A0A914Z882-F1
#
_cell.length_a   1.000
_cell.length_b   1.000
_cell.length_c   1.000
_cell.angle_alpha   90.00
_cell.angle_beta   90.00
_cell.angle_gamma   90.00
#
_symmetry.space_group_name_H-M   'P 1'
#
loop_
_entity.id
_entity.type
_entity.pdbx_description
1 polymer ?
#
loop_
_entity_poly.entity_id
_entity_poly.type
_entity_poly.pdbx_seq_one_letter_code
_entity_poly.pdbx_strand_id
1 'polypeptide(L)'
;MDSTTDKVYNGFVFEATIIEWSFRSPSVTTVIEDENGDTERLTVYNWPLNGDPKAKFIDAMKAFRPGTMVSIINPYMRMANDGQSMIRVESPAYIRLDCQKLDWTEFNHKEICKHLKMYAKFM
;
A
#
# COMPACT_ATOMS: atom_id res chain seq x y z
N MET A 1 -15.98 -6.32 -3.42
CA MET A 1 -15.69 -7.43 -2.47
C MET A 1 -16.66 -7.30 -1.29
N ASP A 2 -17.06 -8.39 -0.61
CA ASP A 2 -17.86 -8.24 0.62
C ASP A 2 -16.94 -7.82 1.77
N SER A 3 -17.18 -6.62 2.29
CA SER A 3 -16.43 -5.97 3.37
C SER A 3 -17.00 -6.24 4.76
N THR A 4 -18.15 -6.90 4.86
CA THR A 4 -18.85 -7.12 6.14
C THR A 4 -18.34 -8.32 6.92
N THR A 5 -17.46 -9.13 6.32
CA THR A 5 -16.90 -10.34 6.92
C THR A 5 -15.39 -10.36 6.83
N ASP A 6 -14.76 -10.79 7.92
CA ASP A 6 -13.32 -11.03 7.98
C ASP A 6 -12.96 -12.18 7.03
N LYS A 7 -12.25 -11.88 5.94
CA LYS A 7 -11.96 -12.85 4.89
C LYS A 7 -10.66 -12.54 4.15
N VAL A 8 -9.83 -13.56 4.00
CA VAL A 8 -8.66 -13.54 3.10
C VAL A 8 -9.09 -14.06 1.73
N TYR A 9 -8.87 -13.27 0.69
CA TYR A 9 -9.18 -13.64 -0.69
C TYR A 9 -7.95 -14.29 -1.35
N ASN A 10 -7.70 -15.57 -1.04
CA ASN A 10 -6.55 -16.31 -1.56
C ASN A 10 -6.59 -16.49 -3.09
N GLY A 11 -5.45 -16.28 -3.75
CA GLY A 11 -5.31 -16.38 -5.21
C GLY A 11 -5.73 -15.13 -5.97
N PHE A 12 -6.06 -14.04 -5.27
CA PHE A 12 -6.49 -12.77 -5.86
C PHE A 12 -5.44 -11.67 -5.66
N VAL A 13 -5.44 -10.72 -6.59
CA VAL A 13 -4.72 -9.45 -6.48
C VAL A 13 -5.76 -8.34 -6.55
N PHE A 14 -5.70 -7.42 -5.59
CA PHE A 14 -6.52 -6.20 -5.58
C PHE A 14 -5.67 -5.02 -6.01
N GLU A 15 -6.12 -4.29 -7.02
CA GLU A 15 -5.43 -3.12 -7.55
C GLU A 15 -6.22 -1.86 -7.26
N ALA A 16 -5.52 -0.83 -6.79
CA ALA A 16 -6.13 0.45 -6.41
C ALA A 16 -5.10 1.58 -6.49
N THR A 17 -5.56 2.81 -6.38
CA THR A 17 -4.72 4.01 -6.28
C THR A 17 -4.81 4.61 -4.88
N ILE A 18 -3.67 4.98 -4.30
CA ILE A 18 -3.65 5.75 -3.05
C ILE A 18 -4.23 7.14 -3.33
N ILE A 19 -5.22 7.56 -2.55
CA ILE A 19 -5.85 8.88 -2.69
C ILE A 19 -5.59 9.81 -1.50
N GLU A 20 -5.14 9.27 -0.36
CA GLU A 20 -4.81 10.05 0.83
C GLU A 20 -3.37 9.82 1.33
N TRP A 21 -2.80 10.84 1.95
CA TRP A 21 -1.50 10.70 2.60
C TRP A 21 -1.57 9.69 3.74
N SER A 22 -0.60 8.78 3.77
CA SER A 22 -0.55 7.79 4.84
C SER A 22 -0.29 8.44 6.20
N PHE A 23 -0.95 7.97 7.24
CA PHE A 23 -0.56 8.20 8.63
C PHE A 23 0.18 6.97 9.18
N ARG A 24 1.14 7.17 10.07
CA ARG A 24 1.85 6.06 10.72
C ARG A 24 1.58 6.02 12.22
N SER A 25 1.05 4.89 12.68
CA SER A 25 1.07 4.46 14.08
C SER A 25 0.67 2.99 14.18
N PRO A 26 1.41 2.14 14.89
CA PRO A 26 2.61 1.40 14.43
C PRO A 26 2.58 0.83 12.99
N SER A 27 1.44 0.81 12.32
CA SER A 27 1.26 0.46 10.91
C SER A 27 1.28 1.71 10.02
N VAL A 28 1.38 1.50 8.70
CA VAL A 28 1.12 2.53 7.68
C VAL A 28 -0.34 2.41 7.27
N THR A 29 -1.13 3.45 7.49
CA THR A 29 -2.55 3.48 7.16
C THR A 29 -2.83 4.58 6.15
N THR A 30 -3.60 4.29 5.11
CA THR A 30 -3.99 5.21 4.03
C THR A 30 -5.38 4.84 3.49
N VAL A 31 -5.89 5.62 2.55
CA VAL A 31 -7.12 5.36 1.79
C VAL A 31 -6.75 5.10 0.34
N ILE A 32 -7.34 4.04 -0.21
CA ILE A 32 -7.17 3.65 -1.61
C ILE A 32 -8.52 3.66 -2.32
N GLU A 33 -8.49 3.90 -3.63
CA GLU A 33 -9.65 3.94 -4.53
C GLU A 33 -9.44 2.94 -5.67
N ASP A 34 -10.46 2.13 -5.96
CA ASP A 34 -10.43 1.18 -7.07
C ASP A 34 -10.88 1.82 -8.40
N GLU A 35 -10.97 1.02 -9.47
CA GLU A 35 -11.39 1.51 -10.79
C GLU A 35 -12.87 1.95 -10.86
N ASN A 36 -13.70 1.54 -9.91
CA ASN A 36 -15.12 1.90 -9.83
C ASN A 36 -15.35 3.18 -9.01
N GLY A 37 -14.29 3.74 -8.41
CA GLY A 37 -14.37 4.85 -7.48
C GLY A 37 -14.77 4.44 -6.06
N ASP A 38 -14.76 3.13 -5.76
CA ASP A 38 -15.01 2.64 -4.42
C ASP A 38 -13.75 2.85 -3.56
N THR A 39 -13.94 3.43 -2.37
CA THR A 39 -12.85 3.76 -1.46
C THR A 39 -12.79 2.79 -0.30
N GLU A 40 -11.57 2.44 0.11
CA GLU A 40 -11.34 1.50 1.21
C GLU A 40 -10.10 1.90 2.02
N ARG A 41 -10.11 1.60 3.32
CA ARG A 41 -8.96 1.84 4.19
C ARG A 41 -7.92 0.74 3.99
N LEU A 42 -6.68 1.11 3.72
CA LEU A 42 -5.54 0.21 3.67
C LEU A 42 -4.68 0.36 4.92
N THR A 43 -4.32 -0.74 5.58
CA THR A 43 -3.34 -0.74 6.66
C THR A 43 -2.28 -1.80 6.45
N VAL A 44 -1.01 -1.38 6.40
CA VAL A 44 0.17 -2.22 6.21
C VAL A 44 0.97 -2.29 7.50
N TYR A 45 1.06 -3.49 8.07
CA TYR A 45 1.83 -3.78 9.27
C TYR A 45 3.28 -4.14 8.93
N ASN A 46 4.13 -4.16 9.97
CA ASN A 46 5.53 -4.59 9.88
C ASN A 46 6.35 -3.85 8.80
N TRP A 47 6.01 -2.58 8.54
CA TRP A 47 6.70 -1.75 7.55
C TRP A 47 7.93 -1.02 8.12
N PRO A 48 9.07 -0.99 7.39
CA PRO A 48 9.41 -1.80 6.23
C PRO A 48 9.90 -3.18 6.69
N LEU A 49 9.94 -4.12 5.74
CA LEU A 49 10.15 -5.55 5.97
C LEU A 49 11.38 -5.88 6.85
N ASN A 50 12.43 -5.02 6.88
CA ASN A 50 13.69 -5.25 7.61
C ASN A 50 14.43 -3.98 8.12
N GLY A 51 13.78 -2.82 8.29
CA GLY A 51 14.50 -1.51 8.46
C GLY A 51 14.83 -1.05 9.89
N ASP A 52 15.62 0.02 10.00
CA ASP A 52 15.85 0.87 11.19
C ASP A 52 14.60 1.74 11.48
N PRO A 53 14.00 1.72 12.69
CA PRO A 53 12.81 2.48 13.12
C PRO A 53 12.69 3.93 12.64
N LYS A 54 13.80 4.67 12.57
CA LYS A 54 13.82 6.11 12.24
C LYS A 54 13.76 6.39 10.74
N ALA A 55 14.40 5.56 9.90
CA ALA A 55 14.30 5.67 8.44
C ALA A 55 12.88 5.31 7.93
N LYS A 56 12.18 4.42 8.65
CA LYS A 56 10.88 3.84 8.27
C LYS A 56 9.75 4.82 7.98
N PHE A 57 9.70 5.99 8.64
CA PHE A 57 8.55 6.91 8.52
C PHE A 57 8.60 7.69 7.21
N ILE A 58 9.73 8.33 6.93
CA ILE A 58 9.92 9.12 5.71
C ILE A 58 9.81 8.22 4.48
N ASP A 59 10.35 7.00 4.55
CA ASP A 59 10.27 6.04 3.45
C ASP A 59 8.84 5.57 3.21
N ALA A 60 8.05 5.35 4.28
CA ALA A 60 6.63 5.05 4.15
C ALA A 60 5.86 6.21 3.50
N MET A 61 6.06 7.45 3.96
CA MET A 61 5.40 8.63 3.39
C MET A 61 5.72 8.82 1.91
N LYS A 62 6.95 8.54 1.49
CA LYS A 62 7.36 8.61 0.08
C LYS A 62 6.73 7.51 -0.77
N ALA A 63 6.64 6.31 -0.21
CA ALA A 63 6.12 5.14 -0.91
C ALA A 63 4.58 5.14 -0.99
N PHE A 64 3.90 5.60 0.06
CA PHE A 64 2.44 5.65 0.20
C PHE A 64 1.89 7.07 0.02
N ARG A 65 2.28 7.72 -1.08
CA ARG A 65 1.76 9.05 -1.45
C ARG A 65 0.55 8.93 -2.38
N PRO A 66 -0.35 9.93 -2.38
CA PRO A 66 -1.43 10.01 -3.34
C PRO A 66 -0.96 9.87 -4.79
N GLY A 67 -1.75 9.19 -5.62
CA GLY A 67 -1.41 8.85 -7.01
C GLY A 67 -0.46 7.67 -7.15
N THR A 68 -0.16 6.91 -6.10
CA THR A 68 0.62 5.67 -6.22
C THR A 68 -0.32 4.51 -6.48
N MET A 69 -0.05 3.68 -7.50
CA MET A 69 -0.79 2.45 -7.71
C MET A 69 -0.30 1.38 -6.74
N VAL A 70 -1.23 0.60 -6.21
CA VAL A 70 -0.92 -0.49 -5.29
C VAL A 70 -1.55 -1.77 -5.78
N SER A 71 -0.81 -2.88 -5.68
CA SER A 71 -1.32 -4.23 -5.90
C SER A 71 -1.16 -5.03 -4.61
N ILE A 72 -2.28 -5.51 -4.06
CA ILE A 72 -2.33 -6.23 -2.78
C ILE A 72 -2.59 -7.70 -3.07
N ILE A 73 -1.65 -8.55 -2.69
CA ILE A 73 -1.73 -10.01 -2.90
C ILE A 73 -2.47 -10.64 -1.74
N ASN A 74 -3.48 -11.47 -2.05
CA ASN A 74 -4.34 -12.13 -1.07
C ASN A 74 -4.94 -11.13 -0.06
N PRO A 75 -5.72 -10.14 -0.52
CA PRO A 75 -6.21 -9.08 0.36
C PRO A 75 -7.04 -9.68 1.50
N TYR A 76 -6.73 -9.25 2.73
CA TYR A 76 -7.49 -9.60 3.93
C TYR A 76 -8.43 -8.45 4.24
N MET A 77 -9.70 -8.62 3.87
CA MET A 77 -10.78 -7.71 4.26
C MET A 77 -11.17 -8.01 5.70
N ARG A 78 -11.35 -6.98 6.51
CA ARG A 78 -11.84 -7.12 7.89
C ARG A 78 -12.57 -5.89 8.37
N MET A 79 -13.33 -6.07 9.44
CA MET A 79 -13.83 -4.94 10.21
C MET A 79 -12.75 -4.41 11.17
N ALA A 80 -12.53 -3.11 11.15
CA ALA A 80 -11.74 -2.40 12.14
C ALA A 80 -12.55 -2.16 13.43
N ASN A 81 -11.86 -1.78 14.51
CA ASN A 81 -12.50 -1.57 15.82
C ASN A 81 -13.47 -0.38 15.85
N ASP A 82 -13.38 0.52 14.87
CA ASP A 82 -14.30 1.64 14.67
C ASP A 82 -15.53 1.26 13.84
N GLY A 83 -15.68 -0.01 13.48
CA GLY A 83 -16.80 -0.50 12.68
C GLY A 83 -16.71 -0.11 11.20
N GLN A 84 -15.54 0.33 10.72
CA GLN A 84 -15.29 0.55 9.29
C GLN A 84 -14.58 -0.65 8.68
N SER A 85 -14.84 -0.90 7.39
CA SER A 85 -14.07 -1.90 6.63
C SER A 85 -12.62 -1.45 6.47
N MET A 86 -11.73 -2.42 6.30
CA MET A 86 -10.35 -2.18 5.92
C MET A 86 -9.73 -3.40 5.23
N ILE A 87 -8.77 -3.13 4.36
CA ILE A 87 -7.79 -4.10 3.88
C ILE A 87 -6.60 -4.10 4.83
N ARG A 88 -6.37 -5.24 5.48
CA ARG A 88 -5.21 -5.49 6.33
C ARG A 88 -4.12 -6.21 5.54
N VAL A 89 -2.91 -5.67 5.57
CA VAL A 89 -1.71 -6.30 5.02
C VAL A 89 -0.74 -6.56 6.15
N GLU A 90 -0.52 -7.83 6.49
CA GLU A 90 0.30 -8.19 7.65
C GLU A 90 1.80 -7.94 7.43
N SER A 91 2.25 -7.99 6.18
CA SER A 91 3.65 -7.83 5.83
C SER A 91 3.80 -7.06 4.52
N PRO A 92 4.80 -6.17 4.40
CA PRO A 92 5.13 -5.48 3.16
C PRO A 92 5.38 -6.41 1.96
N ALA A 93 5.68 -7.69 2.20
CA ALA A 93 5.87 -8.68 1.15
C ALA A 93 4.60 -8.96 0.32
N TYR A 94 3.42 -8.62 0.84
CA TYR A 94 2.12 -8.84 0.18
C TYR A 94 1.58 -7.60 -0.52
N ILE A 95 2.35 -6.52 -0.60
CA ILE A 95 1.95 -5.31 -1.31
C ILE A 95 3.06 -4.88 -2.28
N ARG A 96 2.64 -4.51 -3.49
CA ARG A 96 3.50 -3.88 -4.49
C ARG A 96 3.04 -2.46 -4.67
N LEU A 97 4.01 -1.56 -4.77
CA LEU A 97 3.78 -0.14 -4.99
C LEU A 97 4.38 0.20 -6.34
N ASP A 98 3.52 0.49 -7.31
CA ASP A 98 3.93 0.88 -8.65
C ASP A 98 3.78 2.40 -8.80
N CYS A 99 4.85 3.05 -9.25
CA CYS A 99 4.84 4.48 -9.51
C CYS A 99 3.97 4.76 -10.75
N GLN A 100 3.01 5.68 -10.65
CA GLN A 100 2.20 6.09 -11.81
C GLN A 100 3.05 6.79 -12.90
N LYS A 101 2.59 6.69 -14.16
CA LYS A 101 3.23 7.35 -15.31
C LYS A 101 3.25 8.87 -15.23
N LEU A 102 2.23 9.51 -14.63
CA LEU A 102 2.19 10.97 -14.42
C LEU A 102 3.38 11.47 -13.59
N ASP A 103 3.80 10.64 -12.64
CA ASP A 103 4.89 10.94 -11.72
C ASP A 103 6.30 10.81 -12.36
N TRP A 104 6.42 10.07 -13.46
CA TRP A 104 7.64 10.06 -14.30
C TRP A 104 7.85 11.37 -15.05
N THR A 105 6.76 12.01 -15.47
CA THR A 105 6.79 13.23 -16.30
C THR A 105 6.87 14.51 -15.48
N GLU A 106 6.23 14.57 -14.31
CA GLU A 106 6.06 15.84 -13.58
C GLU A 106 7.02 16.01 -12.39
N PHE A 107 7.39 14.93 -11.69
CA PHE A 107 8.07 15.02 -10.39
C PHE A 107 9.50 14.46 -10.37
N ASN A 108 10.08 14.18 -11.54
CA ASN A 108 11.45 13.69 -11.71
C ASN A 108 11.76 12.43 -10.86
N HIS A 109 10.75 11.56 -10.70
CA HIS A 109 10.78 10.38 -9.83
C HIS A 109 11.80 9.29 -10.24
N LYS A 110 12.46 9.46 -11.40
CA LYS A 110 13.52 8.57 -11.90
C LYS A 110 14.62 8.30 -10.85
N GLU A 111 14.97 9.27 -10.02
CA GLU A 111 16.06 9.13 -9.04
C GLU A 111 15.67 8.26 -7.83
N ILE A 112 14.39 8.28 -7.42
CA ILE A 112 13.90 7.50 -6.26
C ILE A 112 13.65 6.04 -6.66
N CYS A 113 13.05 5.82 -7.84
CA CYS A 113 12.72 4.48 -8.32
C CYS A 113 13.96 3.63 -8.66
N LYS A 114 15.11 4.25 -8.98
CA LYS A 114 16.40 3.55 -9.13
C LYS A 114 16.80 2.77 -7.88
N HIS A 115 16.50 3.28 -6.69
CA HIS A 115 16.80 2.60 -5.42
C HIS A 115 15.83 1.44 -5.13
N LEU A 116 14.58 1.52 -5.60
CA LEU A 116 13.59 0.44 -5.45
C LEU A 116 13.89 -0.74 -6.40
N LYS A 117 14.42 -0.48 -7.60
CA LYS A 117 14.84 -1.54 -8.54
C LYS A 117 15.95 -2.46 -8.02
N MET A 118 16.67 -2.09 -6.95
CA MET A 118 17.71 -2.96 -6.38
C MET A 118 17.16 -4.19 -5.65
N TYR A 119 15.90 -4.20 -5.23
CA TYR A 119 15.30 -5.34 -4.51
C TYR A 119 14.39 -6.22 -5.36
N ALA A 120 14.23 -5.91 -6.65
CA ALA A 120 13.42 -6.69 -7.61
C ALA A 120 14.25 -7.71 -8.40
N LYS A 121 15.28 -8.32 -7.80
CA LYS A 121 15.88 -9.55 -8.33
C LYS A 121 15.34 -10.75 -7.55
N PHE A 122 14.19 -11.23 -7.99
CA PHE A 122 13.88 -12.66 -7.94
C PHE A 122 14.00 -13.20 -9.37
N MET A 123 15.23 -13.57 -9.70
CA MET A 123 15.58 -14.65 -10.63
C MET A 123 16.72 -15.42 -9.98
#